data_AF-A0A1V5Q968-F1
#
_entry.id   AF-A0A1V5Q968-F1
#
_cell.length_a   1.000
_cell.length_b   1.000
_cell.length_c   1.000
_cell.angle_alpha   90.00
_cell.angle_beta   90.00
_cell.angle_gamma   90.00
#
_symmetry.space_group_name_H-M   'P 1'
#
loop_
_entity.id
_entity.type
_entity.pdbx_description
1 polymer ?
#
loop_
_entity_poly.entity_id
_entity_poly.type
_entity_poly.pdbx_seq_one_letter_code
_entity_poly.pdbx_strand_id
1 'polypeptide(L)'
;MEAEWQMRESIRQTLSGGREEDAAITMVREHKVPEADVSVAEWVQRVLDAVDGDVMFPRWQAYRRAVGRYEVWFSYTVLAGDGTVDKRGLAWVVDLNLKLVEGPRDLTPRELGHDMSGQHRSPKSDAPPAVELIQD
;
A
#
# COMPACT_ATOMS: atom_id res chain seq x y z
N MET A 1 2.36 -28.62 -20.20
CA MET A 1 3.37 -28.78 -19.14
C MET A 1 4.02 -27.46 -18.74
N GLU A 2 4.54 -26.65 -19.67
CA GLU A 2 5.22 -25.39 -19.34
C GLU A 2 4.28 -24.26 -18.86
N ALA A 3 3.09 -24.15 -19.46
CA ALA A 3 2.07 -23.16 -19.05
C ALA A 3 1.54 -23.36 -17.62
N GLU A 4 1.39 -24.60 -17.16
CA GLU A 4 0.96 -24.91 -15.80
C GLU A 4 2.04 -24.59 -14.76
N TRP A 5 3.32 -24.75 -15.12
CA TRP A 5 4.44 -24.40 -14.25
C TRP A 5 4.54 -22.87 -14.08
N GLN A 6 4.42 -22.12 -15.17
CA GLN A 6 4.41 -20.65 -15.14
C GLN A 6 3.23 -20.10 -14.32
N MET A 7 2.04 -20.69 -14.44
CA MET A 7 0.86 -20.28 -13.65
C MET A 7 1.03 -20.58 -12.14
N ARG A 8 1.63 -21.71 -11.77
CA ARG A 8 1.88 -22.03 -10.36
C ARG A 8 2.90 -21.10 -9.73
N GLU A 9 3.94 -20.74 -10.48
CA GLU A 9 4.98 -19.83 -10.01
C GLU A 9 4.45 -18.40 -9.87
N SER A 10 3.61 -17.92 -10.80
CA SER A 10 2.98 -16.61 -10.67
C SER A 10 2.02 -16.52 -9.47
N ILE A 11 1.27 -17.59 -9.18
CA ILE A 11 0.42 -17.68 -7.99
C ILE A 11 1.29 -17.64 -6.72
N ARG A 12 2.39 -18.40 -6.68
CA ARG A 12 3.31 -18.42 -5.53
C ARG A 12 3.93 -17.03 -5.29
N GLN A 13 4.35 -16.35 -6.35
CA GLN A 13 4.92 -15.00 -6.25
C GLN A 13 3.89 -13.98 -5.75
N THR A 14 2.65 -14.07 -6.23
CA THR A 14 1.55 -13.22 -5.75
C THR A 14 1.25 -13.47 -4.26
N LEU A 15 1.17 -14.74 -3.84
CA LEU A 15 0.94 -15.09 -2.44
C LEU A 15 2.10 -14.69 -1.53
N SER A 16 3.34 -14.78 -2.02
CA SER A 16 4.52 -14.30 -1.29
C SER A 16 4.51 -12.78 -1.14
N GLY A 17 4.15 -12.05 -2.21
CA GLY A 17 4.01 -10.59 -2.17
C GLY A 17 2.99 -10.13 -1.13
N GLY A 18 1.80 -10.74 -1.11
CA GLY A 18 0.77 -10.41 -0.11
C GLY A 18 1.22 -10.68 1.33
N ARG A 19 1.95 -11.77 1.60
CA ARG A 19 2.51 -12.03 2.94
C ARG A 19 3.58 -11.01 3.34
N GLU A 20 4.43 -10.59 2.40
CA GLU A 20 5.44 -9.55 2.67
C GLU A 20 4.76 -8.19 2.92
N GLU A 21 3.68 -7.85 2.20
CA GLU A 21 2.88 -6.65 2.43
C GLU A 21 2.23 -6.63 3.81
N ASP A 22 1.56 -7.71 4.21
CA ASP A 22 0.97 -7.86 5.54
C ASP A 22 2.04 -7.78 6.65
N ALA A 23 3.21 -8.38 6.42
CA ALA A 23 4.34 -8.29 7.34
C ALA A 23 4.86 -6.85 7.47
N ALA A 24 4.93 -6.09 6.37
CA ALA A 24 5.34 -4.68 6.40
C ALA A 24 4.33 -3.81 7.16
N ILE A 25 3.03 -4.00 6.93
CA ILE A 25 1.97 -3.29 7.68
C ILE A 25 2.06 -3.63 9.16
N THR A 26 2.18 -4.91 9.51
CA THR A 26 2.29 -5.37 10.90
C THR A 26 3.51 -4.74 11.57
N MET A 27 4.65 -4.78 10.90
CA MET A 27 5.89 -4.23 11.40
C MET A 27 5.79 -2.72 11.67
N VAL A 28 5.14 -1.95 10.80
CA VAL A 28 4.89 -0.52 11.05
C VAL A 28 3.97 -0.34 12.24
N ARG A 29 2.83 -1.03 12.27
CA ARG A 29 1.82 -0.89 13.33
C ARG A 29 2.38 -1.17 14.72
N GLU A 30 3.28 -2.15 14.84
CA GLU A 30 3.92 -2.55 16.10
C GLU A 30 5.16 -1.72 16.44
N HIS A 31 5.70 -0.95 15.49
CA HIS A 31 6.88 -0.11 15.73
C HIS A 31 6.59 0.93 16.82
N LYS A 32 7.58 1.21 17.67
CA LYS A 32 7.48 2.22 18.73
C LYS A 32 7.75 3.60 18.17
N VAL A 33 6.86 4.55 18.46
CA VAL A 33 7.10 5.98 18.18
C VAL A 33 7.99 6.53 19.30
N PRO A 34 9.24 6.93 19.02
CA PRO A 34 10.21 7.30 20.06
C PRO A 34 9.74 8.42 21.00
N GLU A 35 8.96 9.37 20.48
CA GLU A 35 8.52 10.56 21.22
C GLU A 35 7.35 10.29 22.16
N ALA A 36 6.60 9.20 21.96
CA ALA A 36 5.32 8.97 22.64
C ALA A 36 5.26 7.64 23.41
N ASP A 37 6.30 6.80 23.33
CA ASP A 37 6.41 5.46 23.93
C ASP A 37 5.20 4.52 23.66
N VAL A 38 4.49 4.77 22.56
CA VAL A 38 3.37 3.97 22.09
C VAL A 38 3.68 3.33 20.76
N SER A 39 2.92 2.30 20.41
CA SER A 39 2.97 1.74 19.06
C SER A 39 2.48 2.76 18.02
N VAL A 40 2.91 2.64 16.77
CA VAL A 40 2.38 3.46 15.67
C VAL A 40 0.86 3.27 15.55
N ALA A 41 0.33 2.06 15.76
CA ALA A 41 -1.11 1.83 15.73
C ALA A 41 -1.86 2.68 16.76
N GLU A 42 -1.38 2.71 18.01
CA GLU A 42 -1.96 3.55 19.07
C GLU A 42 -1.77 5.04 18.78
N TRP A 43 -0.61 5.43 18.26
CA TRP A 43 -0.35 6.82 17.88
C TRP A 43 -1.26 7.28 16.75
N VAL A 44 -1.46 6.47 15.70
CA VAL A 44 -2.40 6.76 14.61
C VAL A 44 -3.82 6.89 15.16
N GLN A 45 -4.23 6.04 16.10
CA GLN A 45 -5.55 6.19 16.73
C GLN A 45 -5.68 7.55 17.43
N ARG A 46 -4.66 7.99 18.18
CA ARG A 46 -4.66 9.33 18.79
C ARG A 46 -4.73 10.46 17.76
N VAL A 47 -4.09 10.29 16.61
CA VAL A 47 -4.19 11.24 15.49
C VAL A 47 -5.63 11.33 14.99
N LEU A 48 -6.30 10.18 14.79
CA LEU A 48 -7.70 10.15 14.36
C LEU A 48 -8.64 10.76 15.39
N ASP A 49 -8.44 10.45 16.67
CA ASP A 49 -9.27 10.96 17.78
C ASP A 49 -9.13 12.49 17.95
N ALA A 50 -8.03 13.07 17.48
CA ALA A 50 -7.77 14.51 17.51
C ALA A 50 -8.28 15.28 16.28
N VAL A 51 -8.83 14.58 15.28
CA VAL A 51 -9.39 15.22 14.08
C VAL A 51 -10.73 15.88 14.42
N ASP A 52 -10.90 17.14 14.02
CA ASP A 52 -12.19 17.82 14.03
C ASP A 52 -13.00 17.43 12.78
N GLY A 53 -14.04 16.61 12.98
CA GLY A 53 -14.89 16.07 11.93
C GLY A 53 -14.99 14.54 11.95
N ASP A 54 -15.77 13.99 11.02
CA ASP A 54 -15.98 12.55 10.91
C ASP A 54 -14.87 11.90 10.08
N VAL A 55 -14.15 10.96 10.69
CA VAL A 55 -13.14 10.14 10.00
C VAL A 55 -13.82 9.00 9.24
N MET A 56 -13.56 8.95 7.94
CA MET A 56 -14.10 7.94 7.04
C MET A 56 -12.99 7.17 6.32
N PHE A 57 -13.28 5.91 6.01
CA PHE A 57 -12.44 5.02 5.20
C PHE A 57 -10.96 4.91 5.65
N PRO A 58 -10.66 4.75 6.96
CA PRO A 58 -9.29 4.53 7.40
C PRO A 58 -8.76 3.22 6.79
N ARG A 59 -7.61 3.29 6.12
CA ARG A 59 -7.04 2.15 5.40
C ARG A 59 -5.53 2.11 5.52
N TRP A 60 -5.02 0.92 5.81
CA TRP A 60 -3.60 0.57 5.69
C TRP A 60 -3.36 -0.13 4.35
N GLN A 61 -2.26 0.23 3.69
CA GLN A 61 -1.82 -0.42 2.46
C GLN A 61 -0.29 -0.50 2.44
N ALA A 62 0.27 -1.51 1.79
CA ALA A 62 1.71 -1.62 1.58
C ALA A 62 2.01 -1.79 0.09
N TYR A 63 3.13 -1.21 -0.34
CA TYR A 63 3.59 -1.28 -1.71
C TYR A 63 5.04 -1.71 -1.74
N ARG A 64 5.32 -2.74 -2.54
CA ARG A 64 6.69 -3.17 -2.77
C ARG A 64 7.44 -2.10 -3.57
N ARG A 65 8.49 -1.53 -2.99
CA ARG A 65 9.43 -0.63 -3.68
C ARG A 65 10.62 -1.40 -4.25
N ALA A 66 11.08 -2.42 -3.52
CA ALA A 66 12.10 -3.37 -3.94
C ALA A 66 11.93 -4.69 -3.17
N VAL A 67 12.75 -5.70 -3.46
CA VAL A 67 12.76 -6.95 -2.68
C VAL A 67 13.05 -6.65 -1.21
N GLY A 68 12.14 -7.03 -0.32
CA GLY A 68 12.23 -6.75 1.12
C GLY A 68 12.01 -5.30 1.53
N ARG A 69 11.81 -4.36 0.59
CA ARG A 69 11.58 -2.94 0.88
C ARG A 69 10.21 -2.49 0.45
N TYR A 70 9.46 -1.94 1.39
CA TYR A 70 8.08 -1.54 1.25
C TYR A 70 7.88 -0.08 1.61
N GLU A 71 6.84 0.52 1.03
CA GLU A 71 6.27 1.74 1.57
C GLU A 71 4.87 1.41 2.08
N VAL A 72 4.62 1.70 3.36
CA VAL A 72 3.34 1.46 4.03
C VAL A 72 2.64 2.79 4.17
N TRP A 73 1.40 2.86 3.70
CA TRP A 73 0.56 4.03 3.75
C TRP A 73 -0.60 3.81 4.70
N PHE A 74 -0.95 4.84 5.45
CA PHE A 74 -2.22 4.95 6.15
C PHE A 74 -2.97 6.16 5.62
N SER A 75 -4.16 5.97 5.05
CA SER A 75 -4.97 7.07 4.51
C SER A 75 -6.37 7.07 5.09
N TYR A 76 -6.96 8.26 5.19
CA TYR A 76 -8.32 8.47 5.68
C TYR A 76 -8.91 9.75 5.07
N THR A 77 -10.24 9.84 5.09
CA THR A 77 -10.98 11.03 4.67
C THR A 77 -11.61 11.68 5.91
N VAL A 78 -11.60 13.00 5.97
CA VAL A 78 -12.25 13.79 7.02
C VAL A 78 -13.41 14.54 6.38
N LEU A 79 -14.61 14.36 6.93
CA LEU A 79 -15.78 15.19 6.64
C LEU A 79 -15.94 16.20 7.77
N ALA A 80 -15.62 17.45 7.50
CA ALA A 80 -15.78 18.54 8.46
C ALA A 80 -17.26 18.97 8.60
N GLY A 81 -17.59 19.62 9.70
CA GLY A 81 -18.97 20.07 9.99
C GLY A 81 -19.53 21.11 9.02
N ASP A 82 -18.67 21.77 8.25
CA ASP A 82 -19.04 22.70 7.17
C ASP A 82 -19.31 21.99 5.82
N GLY A 83 -19.20 20.65 5.79
CA GLY A 83 -19.35 19.83 4.59
C GLY A 83 -18.07 19.71 3.76
N THR A 84 -16.94 20.28 4.21
CA THR A 84 -15.65 20.14 3.53
C THR A 84 -15.15 18.70 3.65
N VAL A 85 -14.71 18.13 2.52
CA VAL A 85 -14.11 16.80 2.45
C VAL A 85 -12.62 16.93 2.19
N ASP A 86 -11.81 16.41 3.12
CA ASP A 86 -10.35 16.45 3.03
C ASP A 86 -9.77 15.04 3.12
N LYS A 87 -8.89 14.68 2.18
CA LYS A 87 -8.21 13.38 2.21
C LYS A 87 -6.82 13.59 2.80
N ARG A 88 -6.46 12.76 3.77
CA ARG A 88 -5.17 12.81 4.47
C ARG A 88 -4.52 11.43 4.50
N GLY A 89 -3.24 11.41 4.82
CA GLY A 89 -2.56 10.17 5.11
C GLY A 89 -1.09 10.33 5.42
N LEU A 90 -0.51 9.24 5.89
CA LEU A 90 0.84 9.11 6.40
C LEU A 90 1.54 7.96 5.67
N ALA A 91 2.86 8.06 5.54
CA ALA A 91 3.68 7.02 4.94
C ALA A 91 4.90 6.68 5.79
N TRP A 92 5.28 5.41 5.72
CA TRP A 92 6.50 4.86 6.29
C TRP A 92 7.24 4.05 5.24
N VAL A 93 8.57 4.10 5.28
CA VAL A 93 9.42 3.19 4.52
C VAL A 93 9.84 2.05 5.45
N VAL A 94 9.69 0.82 4.96
CA VAL A 94 9.98 -0.40 5.73
C VAL A 94 11.02 -1.22 4.99
N ASP A 95 12.05 -1.65 5.70
CA ASP A 95 12.94 -2.71 5.25
C ASP A 95 12.74 -3.95 6.13
N LEU A 96 12.11 -4.97 5.55
CA LEU A 96 11.78 -6.22 6.24
C LEU A 96 13.01 -7.05 6.61
N ASN A 97 14.11 -6.89 5.88
CA ASN A 97 15.36 -7.62 6.11
C ASN A 97 16.15 -6.97 7.24
N LEU A 98 16.26 -5.64 7.22
CA LEU A 98 16.95 -4.86 8.23
C LEU A 98 16.13 -4.60 9.49
N LYS A 99 14.83 -4.94 9.45
CA LYS A 99 13.87 -4.63 10.51
C LYS A 99 13.88 -3.14 10.85
N LEU A 100 13.90 -2.31 9.81
CA LEU A 100 13.90 -0.85 9.92
C LEU A 100 12.56 -0.26 9.49
N VAL A 101 12.10 0.76 10.21
CA VAL A 101 10.94 1.59 9.87
C VAL A 101 11.39 3.06 9.91
N GLU A 102 11.17 3.79 8.82
CA GLU A 102 11.49 5.22 8.68
C GLU A 102 10.20 6.03 8.45
N GLY A 103 10.03 7.14 9.15
CA GLY A 103 8.83 7.99 9.07
C GLY A 103 8.26 8.33 10.47
N PRO A 104 7.01 8.85 10.55
CA PRO A 104 6.08 9.09 9.45
C PRO A 104 6.44 10.33 8.62
N ARG A 105 5.96 10.36 7.38
CA ARG A 105 5.79 11.59 6.58
C ARG A 105 4.34 11.74 6.14
N ASP A 106 3.89 12.96 5.84
CA ASP A 106 2.61 13.18 5.20
C ASP A 106 2.61 12.68 3.74
N LEU A 107 1.47 12.14 3.32
CA LEU A 107 1.21 11.87 1.91
C LEU A 107 0.86 13.18 1.19
N THR A 108 1.43 13.36 0.00
CA THR A 108 1.12 14.51 -0.85
C THR A 108 -0.26 14.35 -1.51
N PRO A 109 -0.90 15.45 -1.95
CA PRO A 109 -2.18 15.37 -2.67
C PRO A 109 -2.12 14.46 -3.91
N ARG A 110 -0.97 14.42 -4.59
CA ARG A 110 -0.76 13.53 -5.74
C ARG A 110 -0.80 12.06 -5.32
N GLU A 111 -0.18 11.71 -4.21
CA GLU A 111 -0.18 10.35 -3.69
C GLU A 111 -1.57 9.93 -3.21
N LEU A 112 -2.30 10.82 -2.56
CA LEU A 112 -3.67 10.57 -2.11
C LEU A 112 -4.68 10.45 -3.25
N GLY A 113 -4.46 11.16 -4.37
CA GLY A 113 -5.31 11.09 -5.57
C GLY A 113 -5.19 9.77 -6.35
N HIS A 114 -4.08 9.05 -6.18
CA HIS A 114 -3.98 7.67 -6.66
C HIS A 114 -4.66 6.76 -5.63
N ASP A 115 -5.92 6.37 -5.86
CA ASP A 115 -6.45 5.21 -5.17
C ASP A 115 -5.64 4.00 -5.62
N MET A 116 -4.74 3.54 -4.75
CA MET A 116 -3.68 2.60 -5.07
C MET A 116 -4.20 1.15 -5.27
N SER A 117 -5.53 0.99 -5.31
CA SER A 117 -6.24 -0.21 -5.76
C SER A 117 -5.98 -0.54 -7.25
N GLY A 118 -5.53 0.43 -8.05
CA GLY A 118 -5.30 0.28 -9.49
C GLY A 118 -3.95 -0.31 -9.93
N GLN A 119 -2.99 -0.52 -9.03
CA GLN A 119 -1.65 -1.05 -9.41
C GLN A 119 -1.58 -2.57 -9.50
N HIS A 120 -2.62 -3.29 -9.08
CA HIS A 120 -2.74 -4.74 -9.29
C HIS A 120 -3.35 -5.07 -10.67
N ARG A 121 -2.95 -4.35 -11.74
CA ARG A 121 -3.21 -4.85 -13.10
C ARG A 121 -2.22 -5.99 -13.34
N SER A 122 -2.74 -7.22 -13.35
CA SER A 122 -2.09 -8.36 -13.99
C SER A 122 -1.44 -7.90 -15.30
N PRO A 123 -0.24 -8.40 -15.65
CA PRO A 123 0.36 -8.06 -16.93
C PRO A 123 -0.66 -8.39 -18.02
N LYS A 124 -1.08 -7.38 -18.80
CA LYS A 124 -1.75 -7.64 -20.07
C LYS A 124 -0.77 -8.49 -20.85
N SER A 125 -1.16 -9.72 -21.14
CA SER A 125 -0.48 -10.57 -22.10
C SER A 125 -0.48 -9.80 -23.43
N ASP A 126 0.61 -9.11 -23.75
CA ASP A 126 0.88 -8.61 -25.09
C ASP A 126 1.20 -9.83 -25.97
N ALA A 127 0.16 -10.57 -26.33
CA ALA A 127 0.24 -11.43 -27.49
C ALA A 127 0.31 -10.50 -28.72
N PRO A 128 1.35 -10.60 -29.57
CA PRO A 128 1.39 -9.80 -30.78
C PRO A 128 0.22 -10.18 -31.70
N PRO A 129 -0.39 -9.21 -32.42
CA PRO A 129 -1.43 -9.54 -33.39
C PRO A 129 -0.86 -10.48 -34.45
N ALA A 130 -1.53 -11.61 -34.65
CA ALA A 130 -1.25 -12.52 -35.75
C ALA A 130 -1.40 -11.75 -37.07
N VAL A 131 -0.31 -11.69 -37.83
CA VAL A 131 -0.33 -11.25 -39.23
C VAL A 131 -0.95 -12.39 -40.03
N GLU A 132 -2.22 -12.27 -40.39
CA GLU A 132 -2.78 -13.12 -41.45
C GLU A 132 -2.30 -12.59 -42.80
N LEU A 133 -1.59 -13.48 -43.50
CA LEU A 133 -1.07 -13.29 -44.83
C LEU A 133 -2.19 -13.00 -45.82
N ILE A 134 -1.96 -11.99 -46.65
CA ILE A 134 -2.64 -11.80 -47.92
C ILE A 134 -2.33 -13.02 -48.79
N GLN A 135 -3.36 -13.66 -49.35
CA GLN A 135 -3.23 -14.54 -50.51
C GLN A 135 -4.09 -13.94 -51.64
N ASP A 136 -3.45 -13.74 -52.79
CA ASP A 136 -4.05 -13.40 -54.10
C ASP A 136 -5.08 -14.44 -54.57
#